data_AF-A0A8T5M939-F1
#
_entry.id   AF-A0A8T5M939-F1
#
_cell.length_a   1.000
_cell.length_b   1.000
_cell.length_c   1.000
_cell.angle_alpha   90.00
_cell.angle_beta   90.00
_cell.angle_gamma   90.00
#
_symmetry.space_group_name_H-M   'P 1'
#
loop_
_entity.id
_entity.type
_entity.pdbx_description
1 polymer ?
#
loop_
_entity_poly.entity_id
_entity_poly.type
_entity_poly.pdbx_seq_one_letter_code
_entity_poly.pdbx_strand_id
1 'polypeptide(L)'
;WKVQTKIITRRIDEKTCWCYATNQKPSLLLVSQYGKRWNIETGFRIHDEARIKSKSRHSTIRFFYHLLGMLLVILWRLQNKIKYYVFKRYLKYVEYQFYPLEIKELLAPP
;
A
#
# COMPACT_ATOMS: atom_id res chain seq x y z
N TRP A 1 -36.34 2.44 5.40
CA TRP A 1 -35.16 1.58 5.14
C TRP A 1 -35.00 0.65 6.34
N LYS A 2 -35.26 -0.66 6.21
CA LYS A 2 -35.14 -1.60 7.34
C LYS A 2 -33.85 -2.40 7.16
N VAL A 3 -32.77 -1.93 7.79
CA VAL A 3 -31.47 -2.62 7.74
C VAL A 3 -31.59 -3.95 8.48
N GLN A 4 -31.19 -5.04 7.81
CA GLN A 4 -31.07 -6.36 8.41
C GLN A 4 -29.60 -6.78 8.35
N THR A 5 -29.04 -7.13 9.49
CA THR A 5 -27.67 -7.65 9.61
C THR A 5 -27.75 -9.18 9.62
N LYS A 6 -26.99 -9.82 8.74
CA LYS A 6 -26.86 -11.27 8.64
C LYS A 6 -25.47 -11.67 9.09
N ILE A 7 -25.38 -12.79 9.82
CA ILE A 7 -24.11 -13.38 10.23
C ILE A 7 -23.79 -14.52 9.27
N ILE A 8 -22.55 -14.54 8.77
CA ILE A 8 -22.03 -15.57 7.88
C ILE A 8 -20.85 -16.23 8.57
N THR A 9 -20.82 -17.56 8.58
CA THR A 9 -19.73 -18.36 9.11
C THR A 9 -19.11 -19.18 7.99
N ARG A 10 -17.79 -19.08 7.79
CA ARG A 10 -17.02 -19.94 6.90
C ARG A 10 -16.05 -20.77 7.73
N ARG A 11 -16.26 -22.08 7.78
CA ARG A 11 -15.29 -23.01 8.35
C ARG A 11 -14.07 -23.10 7.42
N ILE A 12 -12.86 -22.97 7.98
CA ILE A 12 -11.60 -23.12 7.25
C ILE A 12 -10.97 -24.46 7.54
N ASP A 13 -10.89 -24.81 8.82
CA ASP A 13 -10.36 -26.06 9.32
C ASP A 13 -11.23 -26.53 10.50
N GLU A 14 -10.86 -27.63 11.16
CA GLU A 14 -11.62 -28.20 12.28
C GLU A 14 -11.70 -27.28 13.50
N LYS A 15 -10.78 -26.32 13.64
CA LYS A 15 -10.66 -25.44 14.82
C LYS A 15 -10.96 -23.98 14.54
N THR A 16 -11.03 -23.58 13.27
CA THR A 16 -11.05 -22.19 12.82
C THR A 16 -12.27 -21.93 11.96
N CYS A 17 -13.08 -20.97 12.41
CA CYS A 17 -14.19 -20.43 11.66
C CYS A 17 -14.02 -18.92 11.49
N TRP A 18 -14.19 -18.44 10.27
CA TRP A 18 -14.30 -17.02 10.00
C TRP A 18 -15.76 -16.58 10.09
N CYS A 19 -16.04 -15.63 10.97
CA CYS A 19 -17.38 -15.09 11.19
C CYS A 19 -17.43 -13.63 10.71
N TYR A 20 -18.48 -13.28 9.97
CA TYR A 20 -18.69 -11.93 9.42
C TYR A 20 -20.12 -11.47 9.65
N ALA A 21 -20.30 -10.20 9.99
CA ALA A 21 -21.60 -9.54 9.97
C ALA A 21 -21.71 -8.69 8.71
N THR A 22 -22.81 -8.81 7.96
CA THR A 22 -23.04 -8.03 6.74
C THR A 22 -24.50 -7.68 6.55
N ASN A 23 -24.76 -6.52 5.98
CA ASN A 23 -26.07 -6.12 5.46
C ASN A 23 -26.27 -6.52 3.98
N GLN A 24 -25.25 -7.10 3.34
CA GLN A 24 -25.29 -7.54 1.95
C GLN A 24 -25.79 -8.98 1.82
N LYS A 25 -26.10 -9.40 0.58
CA LYS A 25 -26.48 -10.79 0.31
C LYS A 25 -25.29 -11.72 0.59
N PRO A 26 -25.45 -12.74 1.45
CA PRO A 26 -24.36 -13.65 1.79
C PRO A 26 -23.88 -14.41 0.54
N SER A 27 -22.57 -14.38 0.29
CA SER A 27 -21.94 -15.09 -0.83
C SER A 27 -20.49 -15.46 -0.52
N LEU A 28 -19.98 -16.51 -1.16
CA LEU A 28 -18.56 -16.88 -1.06
C LEU A 28 -17.62 -15.78 -1.60
N LEU A 29 -18.09 -15.03 -2.61
CA LEU A 29 -17.39 -13.87 -3.15
C LEU A 29 -17.18 -12.79 -2.08
N LEU A 30 -18.19 -12.53 -1.24
CA LEU A 30 -18.09 -11.56 -0.16
C LEU A 30 -17.00 -11.97 0.86
N VAL A 31 -16.89 -13.27 1.16
CA VAL A 31 -15.82 -13.77 2.04
C VAL A 31 -14.44 -13.57 1.41
N SER A 32 -14.29 -13.84 0.11
CA SER A 32 -13.06 -13.58 -0.63
C SER A 32 -12.70 -12.09 -0.66
N GLN A 33 -13.70 -11.22 -0.86
CA GLN A 33 -13.52 -9.77 -0.85
C GLN A 33 -13.12 -9.24 0.53
N TYR A 34 -13.65 -9.82 1.61
CA TYR A 34 -13.31 -9.40 2.97
C TYR A 34 -11.81 -9.58 3.27
N GLY A 35 -11.16 -10.61 2.69
CA GLY A 35 -9.70 -10.77 2.78
C GLY A 35 -8.92 -9.56 2.25
N LYS A 36 -9.46 -8.84 1.26
CA LYS A 36 -8.84 -7.63 0.69
C LYS A 36 -8.87 -6.43 1.63
N ARG A 37 -9.59 -6.49 2.77
CA ARG A 37 -9.56 -5.46 3.83
C ARG A 37 -8.13 -5.13 4.27
N TRP A 38 -7.27 -6.15 4.37
CA TRP A 38 -5.86 -5.99 4.73
C TRP A 38 -5.10 -5.06 3.78
N ASN A 39 -5.51 -4.95 2.51
CA ASN A 39 -4.87 -4.04 1.56
C ASN A 39 -5.00 -2.57 1.98
N ILE A 40 -6.05 -2.21 2.73
CA ILE A 40 -6.23 -0.86 3.26
C ILE A 40 -5.14 -0.58 4.30
N GLU A 41 -4.92 -1.50 5.25
CA GLU A 41 -3.86 -1.38 6.26
C GLU A 41 -2.47 -1.33 5.62
N THR A 42 -2.22 -2.19 4.62
CA THR A 42 -0.98 -2.15 3.84
C THR A 42 -0.80 -0.82 3.14
N GLY A 43 -1.85 -0.28 2.53
CA GLY A 43 -1.86 1.03 1.89
C GLY A 43 -1.51 2.15 2.87
N PHE A 44 -2.12 2.16 4.07
CA PHE A 44 -1.79 3.13 5.11
C PHE A 44 -0.32 3.08 5.52
N ARG A 45 0.25 1.89 5.72
CA ARG A 45 1.68 1.75 6.06
C ARG A 45 2.58 2.32 4.95
N ILE A 46 2.25 2.06 3.69
CA ILE A 46 3.02 2.61 2.55
C ILE A 46 2.93 4.13 2.50
N HIS A 47 1.75 4.70 2.72
CA HIS A 47 1.58 6.16 2.76
C HIS A 47 2.34 6.81 3.92
N ASP A 48 2.40 6.15 5.08
CA ASP A 48 3.23 6.59 6.20
C ASP A 48 4.72 6.52 5.89
N GLU A 49 5.18 5.45 5.21
CA GLU A 49 6.58 5.34 4.75
C GLU A 49 6.94 6.35 3.66
N ALA A 50 5.99 6.71 2.78
CA ALA A 50 6.16 7.70 1.73
C ALA A 50 6.18 9.15 2.24
N ARG A 51 5.78 9.36 3.50
CA ARG A 51 5.69 10.70 4.07
C ARG A 51 7.09 11.28 4.34
N ILE A 52 7.47 12.24 3.51
CA ILE A 52 8.69 13.02 3.70
C ILE A 52 8.51 13.95 4.91
N LYS A 53 9.34 13.76 5.93
CA LYS A 53 9.32 14.58 7.15
C LYS A 53 10.11 15.87 6.93
N SER A 54 9.55 17.01 7.33
CA SER A 54 10.21 18.31 7.26
C SER A 54 10.02 19.08 8.56
N LYS A 55 11.05 19.85 8.97
CA LYS A 55 11.00 20.82 10.08
C LYS A 55 10.67 22.24 9.62
N SER A 56 10.42 22.44 8.31
CA SER A 56 10.11 23.76 7.77
C SER A 56 8.82 24.33 8.35
N ARG A 57 8.83 25.61 8.71
CA ARG A 57 7.65 26.35 9.18
C ARG A 57 6.73 26.80 8.03
N HIS A 58 7.24 26.83 6.80
CA HIS A 58 6.47 27.28 5.64
C HIS A 58 5.50 26.20 5.16
N SER A 59 4.21 26.53 5.10
CA SER A 59 3.14 25.62 4.66
C SER A 59 3.36 25.14 3.22
N THR A 60 3.80 26.02 2.32
CA THR A 60 4.08 25.69 0.91
C THR A 60 5.11 24.58 0.76
N ILE A 61 6.19 24.63 1.54
CA ILE A 61 7.24 23.59 1.50
C ILE A 61 6.69 22.26 2.01
N ARG A 62 5.90 22.27 3.09
CA ARG A 62 5.25 21.06 3.61
C ARG A 62 4.26 20.46 2.60
N PHE A 63 3.52 21.31 1.90
CA PHE A 63 2.59 20.88 0.86
C PHE A 63 3.32 20.29 -0.35
N PHE A 64 4.42 20.91 -0.78
CA PHE A 64 5.27 20.36 -1.83
C PHE A 64 5.75 18.95 -1.50
N TYR A 65 6.27 18.73 -0.28
CA TYR A 65 6.70 17.38 0.15
C TYR A 65 5.56 16.37 0.21
N HIS A 66 4.36 16.81 0.55
CA HIS A 66 3.18 15.96 0.53
C HIS A 66 2.83 15.52 -0.90
N LEU A 67 2.78 16.46 -1.85
CA LEU A 67 2.55 16.17 -3.26
C LEU A 67 3.64 15.25 -3.84
N LEU A 68 4.90 15.49 -3.50
CA LEU A 68 6.01 14.66 -3.91
C LEU A 68 5.87 13.21 -3.39
N GLY A 69 5.47 13.04 -2.13
CA GLY A 69 5.18 11.72 -1.56
C GLY A 69 4.04 11.00 -2.30
N MET A 70 2.95 11.71 -2.63
CA MET A 70 1.85 11.16 -3.43
C MET A 70 2.31 10.74 -4.82
N LEU A 71 3.12 11.58 -5.48
CA LEU A 71 3.66 11.31 -6.81
C LEU A 71 4.51 10.03 -6.81
N LEU A 72 5.40 9.86 -5.83
CA LEU A 72 6.23 8.65 -5.69
C LEU A 72 5.38 7.38 -5.52
N VAL A 73 4.29 7.44 -4.76
CA VAL A 73 3.36 6.30 -4.60
C VAL A 73 2.65 5.96 -5.91
N ILE A 74 2.23 6.97 -6.68
CA ILE A 74 1.60 6.77 -8.00
C ILE A 74 2.58 6.13 -8.97
N LEU A 75 3.80 6.67 -9.07
CA LEU A 75 4.85 6.13 -9.95
C LEU A 75 5.24 4.71 -9.55
N TRP A 76 5.33 4.40 -8.26
CA TRP A 76 5.53 3.03 -7.78
C TRP A 76 4.41 2.08 -8.23
N ARG A 77 3.15 2.51 -8.13
CA ARG A 77 2.01 1.71 -8.58
C ARG A 77 2.03 1.46 -10.10
N LEU A 78 2.46 2.44 -10.88
CA LEU A 78 2.65 2.30 -12.33
C LEU A 78 3.81 1.34 -12.62
N GLN A 79 4.94 1.48 -11.95
CA GLN A 79 6.08 0.57 -12.07
C GLN A 79 5.68 -0.88 -11.77
N ASN A 80 4.85 -1.10 -10.75
CA ASN A 80 4.34 -2.42 -10.39
C ASN A 80 3.45 -3.07 -11.45
N LYS A 81 2.97 -2.32 -12.46
CA LYS A 81 2.31 -2.90 -13.64
C LYS A 81 3.29 -3.56 -14.60
N ILE A 82 4.54 -3.10 -14.61
CA ILE A 82 5.61 -3.63 -15.47
C ILE A 82 6.41 -4.68 -14.70
N LYS A 83 6.95 -4.29 -13.53
CA LYS A 83 7.77 -5.14 -12.68
C LYS A 83 7.46 -4.88 -11.22
N TYR A 84 7.10 -5.96 -10.53
CA TYR A 84 6.75 -5.88 -9.11
C TYR A 84 7.94 -5.47 -8.24
N TYR A 85 7.74 -4.41 -7.46
CA TYR A 85 8.63 -3.95 -6.41
C TYR A 85 7.84 -3.62 -5.15
N VAL A 86 8.43 -3.87 -3.98
CA VAL A 86 7.95 -3.27 -2.73
C VAL A 86 8.35 -1.79 -2.71
N PHE A 87 7.54 -0.92 -2.11
CA PHE A 87 7.75 0.54 -2.14
C PHE A 87 9.18 0.96 -1.73
N LYS A 88 9.74 0.40 -0.66
CA LYS A 88 11.14 0.66 -0.25
C LYS A 88 12.17 0.32 -1.31
N ARG A 89 11.98 -0.81 -2.01
CA ARG A 89 12.88 -1.24 -3.10
C ARG A 89 12.75 -0.33 -4.31
N TYR A 90 11.54 0.15 -4.59
CA TYR A 90 11.31 1.17 -5.61
C TYR A 90 12.03 2.47 -5.28
N LEU A 91 11.96 2.95 -4.03
CA LEU A 91 12.68 4.16 -3.61
C LEU A 91 14.20 4.02 -3.78
N LYS A 92 14.79 2.88 -3.38
CA LYS A 92 16.22 2.63 -3.63
C LYS A 92 16.58 2.60 -5.11
N TYR A 93 15.69 2.05 -5.94
CA TYR A 93 15.89 2.06 -7.39
C TYR A 93 15.87 3.49 -7.95
N VAL A 94 14.91 4.33 -7.51
CA VAL A 94 14.82 5.73 -7.90
C VAL A 94 16.06 6.50 -7.44
N GLU A 95 16.43 6.36 -6.17
CA GLU A 95 17.66 6.94 -5.60
C GLU A 95 18.89 6.54 -6.42
N TYR A 96 19.00 5.25 -6.79
CA TYR A 96 20.08 4.76 -7.63
C TYR A 96 20.15 5.47 -9.00
N GLN A 97 19.02 5.82 -9.61
CA GLN A 97 19.02 6.55 -10.88
C GLN A 97 19.67 7.94 -10.77
N PHE A 98 19.61 8.57 -9.59
CA PHE A 98 20.18 9.91 -9.36
C PHE A 98 21.63 9.89 -8.87
N TYR A 99 22.23 8.73 -8.60
CA TYR A 99 23.66 8.68 -8.29
C TYR A 99 24.52 9.09 -9.51
N PRO A 100 25.65 9.78 -9.28
CA PRO A 100 26.69 10.00 -10.28
C PRO A 100 27.17 8.68 -10.88
N LEU A 101 27.65 8.73 -12.13
CA LEU A 101 28.11 7.53 -12.84
C LEU A 101 29.25 6.82 -12.10
N GLU A 102 30.18 7.58 -11.48
CA GLU A 102 31.29 6.99 -10.74
C GLU A 102 30.81 6.15 -9.54
N ILE A 103 29.70 6.54 -8.91
CA ILE A 103 29.12 5.83 -7.76
C ILE A 103 28.30 4.61 -8.21
N LYS A 104 27.68 4.67 -9.40
CA LYS A 104 26.90 3.56 -9.95
C LYS A 104 27.79 2.35 -10.27
N GLU A 105 29.00 2.58 -10.76
CA GLU A 105 29.97 1.51 -11.03
C GLU A 105 30.42 0.80 -9.75
N LEU A 106 30.54 1.54 -8.64
CA LEU A 106 30.89 0.99 -7.32
C LEU A 106 29.73 0.25 -6.63
N LEU A 107 28.48 0.63 -6.92
CA LEU A 107 27.26 0.09 -6.31
C LEU A 107 26.53 -0.94 -7.19
N ALA A 108 27.05 -1.23 -8.39
CA ALA A 108 26.52 -2.30 -9.22
C ALA A 108 26.60 -3.62 -8.45
N PRO A 109 25.50 -4.38 -8.30
CA PRO A 109 25.60 -5.72 -7.75
C PRO A 109 26.51 -6.55 -8.66
N PRO A 110 27.30 -7.49 -8.11
CA PRO A 110 28.09 -8.42 -8.92
C PRO A 110 27.20 -9.22 -9.88
#